data_AF-A0A2H9R681-F1
#
_entry.id   AF-A0A2H9R681-F1
#
_cell.length_a   1.000
_cell.length_b   1.000
_cell.length_c   1.000
_cell.angle_alpha   90.00
_cell.angle_beta   90.00
_cell.angle_gamma   90.00
#
_symmetry.space_group_name_H-M   'P 1'
#
loop_
_entity.id
_entity.type
_entity.pdbx_description
1 polymer ?
#
loop_
_entity_poly.entity_id
_entity_poly.type
_entity_poly.pdbx_seq_one_letter_code
_entity_poly.pdbx_strand_id
1 'polypeptide(L)'
;MGNIIDKLSPLELKIIPFLGEPIPKIIEKSNLDKVSVLRALKFLENKKLIKIEAKKEKIIDLDVNGIHYKKNHLPERNLLLLLSEKNIPSLEEAKSLSKLSDNEFKVSLGVLKKKALIEIKSGKIFLSASKQDLSKKTLEEKFLESLPLLLESLEPEQKFAYQELSKRKQIIEIEEKIQYSYQLTTEGKKIAGKKIKSNLLEEVTPSLIKNATKKQKFRHYDIQAGVPKIFAGKRHFVNQSIQQGKRIWLDLGFQEMTGNLVQTSFWNFDALFTAQDHPVRDLHDTFFIKKVQGKLPDKTLVEKVKKAHETGIQGSRGWRYSWLQDSAKKVVLRTHTTCLSAQTLASLKGNYPAKFFVIGKNFRNETVDWSHGFEFNQTEGIVIDPNANFRHLIGYLKEFAEKMGYKKFRIQPAYFPYTEPSLEGAVWNPEKKTWMEVLAAGIFRPEVTIPLLGTTIPVLAWGPGFDRLMMGAHKIKDLRELYRNDIKDLRNRKVLAK
;
A
#
# COMPACT_ATOMS: atom_id res chain seq x y z
N MET A 1 -9.88 35.38 -41.49
CA MET A 1 -8.52 34.93 -41.13
C MET A 1 -7.82 35.80 -40.08
N GLY A 2 -7.98 37.13 -40.07
CA GLY A 2 -7.29 38.03 -39.11
C GLY A 2 -7.46 37.64 -37.64
N ASN A 3 -8.68 37.31 -37.21
CA ASN A 3 -8.98 36.94 -35.82
C ASN A 3 -8.34 35.61 -35.35
N ILE A 4 -7.88 34.75 -36.27
CA ILE A 4 -7.17 33.50 -35.93
C ILE A 4 -5.67 33.76 -35.83
N ILE A 5 -5.12 34.58 -36.73
CA ILE A 5 -3.69 34.93 -36.75
C ILE A 5 -3.30 35.63 -35.44
N ASP A 6 -4.17 36.51 -34.94
CA ASP A 6 -3.95 37.26 -33.70
C ASP A 6 -3.99 36.39 -32.43
N LYS A 7 -4.40 35.12 -32.56
CA LYS A 7 -4.45 34.13 -31.47
C LYS A 7 -3.28 33.14 -31.52
N LEU A 8 -2.49 33.12 -32.60
CA LEU A 8 -1.37 32.19 -32.77
C LEU A 8 -0.21 32.53 -31.82
N SER A 9 0.33 31.52 -31.15
CA SER A 9 1.56 31.61 -30.36
C SER A 9 2.81 31.62 -31.23
N PRO A 10 3.96 32.08 -30.73
CA PRO A 10 5.24 31.96 -31.45
C PRO A 10 5.59 30.52 -31.78
N LEU A 11 5.25 29.58 -30.89
CA LEU A 11 5.46 28.16 -31.15
C LEU A 11 4.64 27.71 -32.37
N GLU A 12 3.37 28.12 -32.45
CA GLU A 12 2.52 27.87 -33.63
C GLU A 12 3.09 28.54 -34.88
N LEU A 13 3.52 29.80 -34.81
CA LEU A 13 4.12 30.52 -35.94
C LEU A 13 5.41 29.86 -36.45
N LYS A 14 6.20 29.24 -35.56
CA LYS A 14 7.41 28.48 -35.93
C LYS A 14 7.09 27.15 -36.62
N ILE A 15 5.99 26.48 -36.27
CA ILE A 15 5.64 25.19 -36.86
C ILE A 15 4.73 25.28 -38.10
N ILE A 16 3.93 26.35 -38.24
CA ILE A 16 3.01 26.55 -39.37
C ILE A 16 3.66 26.39 -40.76
N PRO A 17 4.88 26.92 -41.01
CA PRO A 17 5.57 26.73 -42.28
C PRO A 17 5.86 25.27 -42.63
N PHE A 18 5.89 24.38 -41.64
CA PHE A 18 6.21 22.95 -41.80
C PHE A 18 4.99 22.04 -41.60
N LEU A 19 3.80 22.62 -41.37
CA LEU A 19 2.54 21.87 -41.31
C LEU A 19 2.29 21.18 -42.66
N GLY A 20 2.07 19.87 -42.61
CA GLY A 20 2.03 18.98 -43.78
C GLY A 20 3.10 17.90 -43.75
N GLU A 21 4.16 18.09 -42.95
CA GLU A 21 5.20 17.08 -42.72
C GLU A 21 4.93 16.26 -41.45
N PRO A 22 5.49 15.04 -41.33
CA PRO A 22 5.47 14.26 -40.09
C PRO A 22 6.11 15.01 -38.91
N ILE A 23 5.60 14.78 -37.69
CA ILE A 23 6.05 15.43 -36.46
C ILE A 23 7.59 15.40 -36.29
N PRO A 24 8.31 14.29 -36.54
CA PRO A 24 9.78 14.26 -36.42
C PRO A 24 10.49 15.30 -37.31
N LYS A 25 10.01 15.51 -38.54
CA LYS A 25 10.57 16.53 -39.44
C LYS A 25 10.22 17.95 -39.01
N ILE A 26 9.05 18.16 -38.40
CA ILE A 26 8.69 19.47 -37.83
C ILE A 26 9.63 19.82 -36.69
N ILE A 27 9.96 18.87 -35.82
CA ILE A 27 10.92 19.05 -34.72
C ILE A 27 12.27 19.51 -35.27
N GLU A 28 12.80 18.80 -36.28
CA GLU A 28 14.06 19.13 -36.93
C GLU A 28 14.03 20.51 -37.60
N LYS A 29 13.05 20.77 -38.48
CA LYS A 29 12.97 22.01 -39.28
C LYS A 29 12.61 23.26 -38.45
N SER A 30 11.87 23.11 -37.36
CA SER A 30 11.47 24.24 -36.50
C SER A 30 12.52 24.58 -35.42
N ASN A 31 13.53 23.73 -35.23
CA ASN A 31 14.53 23.84 -34.17
C ASN A 31 13.89 23.98 -32.77
N LEU A 32 12.82 23.22 -32.53
CA LEU A 32 12.09 23.17 -31.26
C LEU A 32 12.17 21.76 -30.68
N ASP A 33 12.18 21.63 -29.35
CA ASP A 33 12.11 20.33 -28.70
C ASP A 33 10.74 19.67 -28.90
N LYS A 34 10.70 18.34 -28.72
CA LYS A 34 9.47 17.53 -28.89
C LYS A 34 8.29 18.03 -28.06
N VAL A 35 8.51 18.50 -26.83
CA VAL A 35 7.44 18.96 -25.94
C VAL A 35 6.86 20.28 -26.47
N SER A 36 7.71 21.19 -26.93
CA SER A 36 7.29 22.45 -27.53
C SER A 36 6.48 22.25 -28.82
N VAL A 37 6.89 21.32 -29.70
CA VAL A 37 6.14 21.01 -30.93
C VAL A 37 4.79 20.38 -30.61
N LEU A 38 4.73 19.41 -29.68
CA LEU A 38 3.46 18.79 -29.27
C LEU A 38 2.50 19.81 -28.63
N ARG A 39 3.03 20.76 -27.85
CA ARG A 39 2.26 21.86 -27.28
C ARG A 39 1.70 22.77 -28.37
N ALA A 40 2.51 23.13 -29.36
CA ALA A 40 2.10 23.94 -30.49
C ALA A 40 0.99 23.27 -31.31
N LEU A 41 1.14 21.97 -31.62
CA LEU A 41 0.11 21.17 -32.28
C LEU A 41 -1.19 21.18 -31.46
N LYS A 42 -1.12 21.00 -30.13
CA LYS A 42 -2.30 21.03 -29.27
C LYS A 42 -3.00 22.39 -29.31
N PHE A 43 -2.25 23.49 -29.37
CA PHE A 43 -2.81 24.82 -29.53
C PHE A 43 -3.50 25.03 -30.87
N LEU A 44 -2.97 24.46 -31.96
CA LEU A 44 -3.62 24.46 -33.28
C LEU A 44 -4.90 23.61 -33.26
N GLU A 45 -4.91 22.49 -32.53
CA GLU A 45 -6.08 21.64 -32.37
C GLU A 45 -7.20 22.37 -31.61
N ASN A 46 -6.88 23.06 -30.50
CA ASN A 46 -7.86 23.87 -29.76
C ASN A 46 -8.47 24.97 -30.64
N LYS A 47 -7.71 25.49 -31.61
CA LYS A 47 -8.18 26.46 -32.62
C LYS A 47 -8.90 25.81 -33.80
N LYS A 48 -9.13 24.50 -33.77
CA LYS A 48 -9.78 23.70 -34.83
C LYS A 48 -9.04 23.75 -36.17
N LEU A 49 -7.73 24.00 -36.16
CA LEU A 49 -6.89 24.05 -37.36
C LEU A 49 -6.36 22.67 -37.74
N ILE A 50 -6.10 21.82 -36.74
CA ILE A 50 -5.70 20.43 -36.94
C ILE A 50 -6.56 19.53 -36.06
N LYS A 51 -6.54 18.24 -36.35
CA LYS A 51 -7.06 17.18 -35.48
C LYS A 51 -5.90 16.27 -35.12
N ILE A 52 -5.63 16.09 -33.83
CA ILE A 52 -4.55 15.21 -33.36
C ILE A 52 -5.13 13.83 -33.10
N GLU A 53 -4.45 12.81 -33.60
CA GLU A 53 -4.75 11.42 -33.31
C GLU A 53 -3.59 10.85 -32.50
N ALA A 54 -3.91 10.23 -31.37
CA ALA A 54 -2.94 9.60 -30.48
C ALA A 54 -3.15 8.09 -30.55
N LYS A 55 -2.19 7.38 -31.13
CA LYS A 55 -2.15 5.91 -31.08
C LYS A 55 -1.33 5.50 -29.87
N LYS A 56 -1.96 4.78 -28.94
CA LYS A 56 -1.29 4.20 -27.78
C LYS A 56 -0.76 2.83 -28.20
N GLU A 57 0.55 2.68 -28.14
CA GLU A 57 1.23 1.41 -28.40
C GLU A 57 1.73 0.85 -27.06
N LYS A 58 1.36 -0.39 -26.77
CA LYS A 58 1.83 -1.12 -25.61
C LYS A 58 3.04 -1.93 -26.01
N ILE A 59 4.19 -1.59 -25.46
CA ILE A 59 5.44 -2.32 -25.65
C ILE A 59 5.63 -3.21 -24.44
N ILE A 60 5.84 -4.48 -24.71
CA ILE A 60 6.18 -5.48 -23.72
C ILE A 60 7.69 -5.47 -23.58
N ASP A 61 8.18 -5.30 -22.35
CA ASP A 61 9.60 -5.34 -22.04
C ASP A 61 9.87 -6.21 -20.79
N LEU A 62 11.15 -6.43 -20.49
CA LEU A 62 11.59 -7.23 -19.35
C LEU A 62 11.55 -6.42 -18.06
N ASP A 63 10.89 -6.96 -17.05
CA ASP A 63 10.98 -6.46 -15.66
C ASP A 63 12.15 -7.15 -14.93
N VAL A 64 12.39 -6.83 -13.66
CA VAL A 64 13.58 -7.22 -12.88
C VAL A 64 13.90 -8.72 -12.95
N ASN A 65 12.93 -9.61 -12.72
CA ASN A 65 13.16 -11.05 -12.80
C ASN A 65 13.31 -11.52 -14.25
N GLY A 66 12.64 -10.87 -15.20
CA GLY A 66 12.78 -11.15 -16.63
C GLY A 66 14.22 -10.94 -17.11
N ILE A 67 14.85 -9.84 -16.70
CA ILE A 67 16.26 -9.55 -16.98
C ILE A 67 17.16 -10.64 -16.38
N HIS A 68 16.90 -11.03 -15.13
CA HIS A 68 17.66 -12.07 -14.45
C HIS A 68 17.54 -13.43 -15.16
N TYR A 69 16.31 -13.85 -15.51
CA TYR A 69 16.05 -15.14 -16.15
C TYR A 69 16.49 -15.19 -17.60
N LYS A 70 16.53 -14.06 -18.32
CA LYS A 70 17.14 -13.98 -19.64
C LYS A 70 18.64 -14.31 -19.59
N LYS A 71 19.33 -13.95 -18.50
CA LYS A 71 20.76 -14.24 -18.31
C LYS A 71 21.01 -15.63 -17.72
N ASN A 72 20.20 -16.06 -16.75
CA ASN A 72 20.45 -17.26 -15.93
C ASN A 72 19.47 -18.41 -16.20
N HIS A 73 18.74 -18.38 -17.32
CA HIS A 73 17.60 -19.24 -17.64
C HIS A 73 16.41 -19.09 -16.69
N LEU A 74 15.26 -19.61 -17.13
CA LEU A 74 14.07 -19.68 -16.30
C LEU A 74 14.27 -20.66 -15.11
N PRO A 75 13.64 -20.42 -13.95
CA PRO A 75 13.72 -21.32 -12.79
C PRO A 75 13.38 -22.78 -13.11
N GLU A 76 12.38 -23.02 -13.96
CA GLU A 76 12.01 -24.37 -14.40
C GLU A 76 13.10 -25.05 -15.24
N ARG A 77 13.86 -24.29 -16.02
CA ARG A 77 14.97 -24.80 -16.83
C ARG A 77 16.12 -25.21 -15.92
N ASN A 78 16.47 -24.37 -14.96
CA ASN A 78 17.52 -24.68 -13.98
C ASN A 78 17.15 -25.90 -13.14
N LEU A 79 15.87 -26.02 -12.73
CA LEU A 79 15.40 -27.21 -12.03
C LEU A 79 15.46 -28.46 -12.91
N LEU A 80 15.08 -28.37 -14.19
CA LEU A 80 15.13 -29.51 -15.11
C LEU A 80 16.57 -29.98 -15.38
N LEU A 81 17.52 -29.04 -15.58
CA LEU A 81 18.94 -29.37 -15.75
C LEU A 81 19.50 -30.03 -14.50
N LEU A 82 19.20 -29.50 -13.32
CA LEU A 82 19.61 -30.08 -12.04
C LEU A 82 19.08 -31.51 -11.86
N LEU A 83 17.81 -31.75 -12.19
CA LEU A 83 17.19 -33.08 -12.14
C LEU A 83 17.78 -34.06 -13.17
N SER A 84 18.34 -33.55 -14.27
CA SER A 84 19.01 -34.38 -15.28
C SER A 84 20.44 -34.77 -14.91
N GLU A 85 21.18 -33.87 -14.24
CA GLU A 85 22.56 -34.11 -13.80
C GLU A 85 22.62 -34.94 -12.52
N LYS A 86 21.67 -34.70 -11.61
CA LYS A 86 21.57 -35.37 -10.33
C LYS A 86 20.24 -36.10 -10.32
N ASN A 87 20.30 -37.43 -10.39
CA ASN A 87 19.14 -38.31 -10.37
C ASN A 87 18.48 -38.27 -8.97
N ILE A 88 17.81 -37.16 -8.63
CA ILE A 88 17.36 -36.83 -7.26
C ILE A 88 15.93 -37.35 -7.03
N PRO A 89 15.70 -38.20 -6.01
CA PRO A 89 14.41 -38.84 -5.80
C PRO A 89 13.50 -38.16 -4.76
N SER A 90 13.89 -37.08 -4.04
CA SER A 90 13.03 -36.42 -3.04
C SER A 90 12.74 -34.93 -3.33
N LEU A 91 11.53 -34.48 -2.97
CA LEU A 91 11.10 -33.07 -3.13
C LEU A 91 11.94 -32.10 -2.29
N GLU A 92 12.35 -32.51 -1.08
CA GLU A 92 13.10 -31.67 -0.15
C GLU A 92 14.55 -31.46 -0.60
N GLU A 93 15.21 -32.52 -1.09
CA GLU A 93 16.57 -32.41 -1.62
C GLU A 93 16.61 -31.57 -2.90
N ALA A 94 15.64 -31.76 -3.81
CA ALA A 94 15.54 -30.97 -5.03
C ALA A 94 15.37 -29.48 -4.72
N LYS A 95 14.56 -29.15 -3.71
CA LYS A 95 14.38 -27.76 -3.24
C LYS A 95 15.68 -27.19 -2.70
N SER A 96 16.33 -27.89 -1.78
CA SER A 96 17.58 -27.45 -1.15
C SER A 96 18.70 -27.20 -2.17
N LEU A 97 18.87 -28.12 -3.12
CA LEU A 97 19.94 -28.05 -4.13
C LEU A 97 19.66 -27.02 -5.23
N SER A 98 18.39 -26.77 -5.57
CA SER A 98 18.03 -25.80 -6.61
C SER A 98 18.29 -24.35 -6.22
N LYS A 99 18.42 -24.06 -4.92
CA LYS A 99 18.52 -22.69 -4.37
C LYS A 99 17.39 -21.75 -4.80
N LEU A 100 16.27 -22.30 -5.29
CA LEU A 100 15.08 -21.55 -5.67
C LEU A 100 14.29 -21.16 -4.41
N SER A 101 13.62 -20.00 -4.46
CA SER A 101 12.65 -19.66 -3.42
C SER A 101 11.48 -20.66 -3.40
N ASP A 102 10.78 -20.75 -2.28
CA ASP A 102 9.59 -21.61 -2.13
C ASP A 102 8.55 -21.40 -3.23
N ASN A 103 8.37 -20.15 -3.66
CA ASN A 103 7.43 -19.80 -4.70
C ASN A 103 7.94 -20.22 -6.08
N GLU A 104 9.20 -19.92 -6.41
CA GLU A 104 9.81 -20.33 -7.68
C GLU A 104 9.84 -21.85 -7.82
N PHE A 105 10.21 -22.57 -6.76
CA PHE A 105 10.25 -24.03 -6.78
C PHE A 105 8.88 -24.65 -7.06
N LYS A 106 7.82 -24.18 -6.38
CA LYS A 106 6.44 -24.65 -6.61
C LYS A 106 5.95 -24.34 -8.03
N VAL A 107 6.22 -23.14 -8.52
CA VAL A 107 5.86 -22.73 -9.89
C VAL A 107 6.59 -23.59 -10.91
N SER A 108 7.91 -23.78 -10.75
CA SER A 108 8.74 -24.63 -11.61
C SER A 108 8.22 -26.06 -11.68
N LEU A 109 7.90 -26.68 -10.54
CA LEU A 109 7.30 -28.02 -10.50
C LEU A 109 5.96 -28.08 -11.26
N GLY A 110 5.09 -27.09 -11.05
CA GLY A 110 3.81 -27.01 -11.75
C GLY A 110 3.98 -26.91 -13.27
N VAL A 111 4.94 -26.10 -13.73
CA VAL A 111 5.24 -25.92 -15.16
C VAL A 111 5.82 -27.20 -15.77
N LEU A 112 6.82 -27.80 -15.13
CA LEU A 112 7.45 -29.02 -15.62
C LEU A 112 6.46 -30.19 -15.66
N LYS A 113 5.57 -30.30 -14.66
CA LYS A 113 4.50 -31.31 -14.64
C LYS A 113 3.48 -31.07 -15.76
N LYS A 114 3.05 -29.82 -15.97
CA LYS A 114 2.11 -29.45 -17.04
C LYS A 114 2.68 -29.75 -18.44
N LYS A 115 4.00 -29.63 -18.61
CA LYS A 115 4.71 -29.97 -19.84
C LYS A 115 5.09 -31.46 -19.96
N ALA A 116 4.64 -32.30 -19.02
CA ALA A 116 4.96 -33.73 -18.95
C ALA A 116 6.48 -34.05 -18.93
N LEU A 117 7.30 -33.11 -18.45
CA LEU A 117 8.76 -33.28 -18.34
C LEU A 117 9.15 -33.98 -17.03
N ILE A 118 8.27 -33.91 -16.02
CA ILE A 118 8.40 -34.62 -14.75
C ILE A 118 7.08 -35.25 -14.33
N GLU A 119 7.16 -36.34 -13.59
CA GLU A 119 6.04 -36.98 -12.90
C GLU A 119 6.29 -36.97 -11.39
N ILE A 120 5.26 -36.75 -10.57
CA ILE A 120 5.39 -36.75 -9.11
C ILE A 120 4.53 -37.89 -8.57
N LYS A 121 5.18 -38.90 -7.97
CA LYS A 121 4.50 -40.05 -7.32
C LYS A 121 5.04 -40.21 -5.90
N SER A 122 4.14 -40.27 -4.91
CA SER A 122 4.47 -40.53 -3.50
C SER A 122 5.61 -39.65 -2.94
N GLY A 123 5.60 -38.35 -3.27
CA GLY A 123 6.62 -37.39 -2.79
C GLY A 123 7.96 -37.43 -3.52
N LYS A 124 8.09 -38.25 -4.57
CA LYS A 124 9.29 -38.39 -5.41
C LYS A 124 9.08 -37.80 -6.79
N ILE A 125 10.14 -37.22 -7.37
CA ILE A 125 10.15 -36.64 -8.72
C ILE A 125 10.78 -37.66 -9.67
N PHE A 126 10.08 -37.99 -10.76
CA PHE A 126 10.57 -38.84 -11.84
C PHE A 126 10.76 -37.99 -13.09
N LEU A 127 11.95 -38.03 -13.69
CA LEU A 127 12.24 -37.30 -14.92
C LEU A 127 11.67 -38.07 -16.13
N SER A 128 10.83 -37.40 -16.92
CA SER A 128 10.26 -37.93 -18.17
C SER A 128 10.77 -37.21 -19.41
N ALA A 129 11.63 -36.20 -19.22
CA ALA A 129 12.19 -35.38 -20.29
C ALA A 129 13.19 -36.14 -21.18
N SER A 130 13.11 -35.94 -22.50
CA SER A 130 14.06 -36.47 -23.46
C SER A 130 15.33 -35.60 -23.57
N LYS A 131 16.39 -36.13 -24.22
CA LYS A 131 17.60 -35.33 -24.54
C LYS A 131 17.30 -34.09 -25.40
N GLN A 132 16.24 -34.11 -26.20
CA GLN A 132 15.80 -32.94 -26.98
C GLN A 132 15.14 -31.88 -26.10
N ASP A 133 14.39 -32.28 -25.07
CA ASP A 133 13.76 -31.34 -24.12
C ASP A 133 14.79 -30.61 -23.26
N LEU A 134 15.92 -31.27 -22.98
CA LEU A 134 17.06 -30.69 -22.25
C LEU A 134 17.86 -29.69 -23.08
N SER A 135 17.79 -29.72 -24.41
CA SER A 135 18.59 -28.85 -25.29
C SER A 135 17.76 -27.74 -25.95
N LYS A 136 16.48 -28.00 -26.24
CA LYS A 136 15.59 -27.04 -26.91
C LYS A 136 15.09 -25.97 -25.93
N LYS A 137 15.27 -24.69 -26.30
CA LYS A 137 14.67 -23.56 -25.58
C LYS A 137 13.15 -23.62 -25.65
N THR A 138 12.52 -23.36 -24.52
CA THR A 138 11.06 -23.25 -24.40
C THR A 138 10.53 -22.01 -25.12
N LEU A 139 9.22 -21.98 -25.39
CA LEU A 139 8.57 -20.82 -26.03
C LEU A 139 8.73 -19.56 -25.16
N GLU A 140 8.69 -19.73 -23.85
CA GLU A 140 8.84 -18.69 -22.85
C GLU A 140 10.26 -18.11 -22.84
N GLU A 141 11.30 -18.95 -22.93
CA GLU A 141 12.70 -18.48 -23.06
C GLU A 141 12.93 -17.73 -24.37
N LYS A 142 12.42 -18.26 -25.49
CA LYS A 142 12.51 -17.59 -26.79
C LYS A 142 11.78 -16.25 -26.78
N PHE A 143 10.64 -16.18 -26.09
CA PHE A 143 9.89 -14.94 -25.94
C PHE A 143 10.69 -13.89 -25.16
N LEU A 144 11.29 -14.24 -24.00
CA LEU A 144 12.15 -13.33 -23.23
C LEU A 144 13.34 -12.81 -24.06
N GLU A 145 13.89 -13.64 -24.95
CA GLU A 145 14.97 -13.24 -25.84
C GLU A 145 14.52 -12.23 -26.90
N SER A 146 13.30 -12.38 -27.40
CA SER A 146 12.71 -11.53 -28.44
C SER A 146 12.20 -10.17 -27.97
N LEU A 147 12.06 -9.95 -26.65
CA LEU A 147 11.67 -8.66 -26.08
C LEU A 147 12.76 -7.59 -26.28
N PRO A 148 12.39 -6.32 -26.54
CA PRO A 148 11.03 -5.75 -26.48
C PRO A 148 10.17 -5.94 -27.74
N LEU A 149 8.86 -6.17 -27.57
CA LEU A 149 7.88 -6.36 -28.66
C LEU A 149 6.59 -5.56 -28.46
N LEU A 150 5.89 -5.26 -29.57
CA LEU A 150 4.61 -4.56 -29.52
C LEU A 150 3.47 -5.56 -29.26
N LEU A 151 2.61 -5.29 -28.27
CA LEU A 151 1.57 -6.20 -27.80
C LEU A 151 0.58 -6.60 -28.90
N GLU A 152 0.29 -5.67 -29.80
CA GLU A 152 -0.64 -5.87 -30.92
C GLU A 152 -0.03 -6.72 -32.05
N SER A 153 1.30 -6.78 -32.14
CA SER A 153 2.04 -7.50 -33.19
C SER A 153 2.56 -8.86 -32.73
N LEU A 154 2.04 -9.42 -31.64
CA LEU A 154 2.48 -10.73 -31.15
C LEU A 154 1.93 -11.86 -32.01
N GLU A 155 2.83 -12.75 -32.43
CA GLU A 155 2.50 -14.03 -33.05
C GLU A 155 1.77 -14.97 -32.07
N PRO A 156 1.02 -15.98 -32.54
CA PRO A 156 0.26 -16.89 -31.68
C PRO A 156 1.11 -17.56 -30.58
N GLU A 157 2.33 -18.01 -30.91
CA GLU A 157 3.24 -18.64 -29.94
C GLU A 157 3.72 -17.63 -28.88
N GLN A 158 3.97 -16.39 -29.31
CA GLN A 158 4.39 -15.30 -28.43
C GLN A 158 3.25 -14.86 -27.51
N LYS A 159 2.00 -14.85 -27.99
CA LYS A 159 0.81 -14.59 -27.16
C LYS A 159 0.66 -15.61 -26.05
N PHE A 160 0.89 -16.89 -26.34
CA PHE A 160 0.86 -17.95 -25.33
C PHE A 160 1.94 -17.74 -24.27
N ALA A 161 3.19 -17.51 -24.70
CA ALA A 161 4.31 -17.25 -23.78
C ALA A 161 4.07 -16.00 -22.92
N TYR A 162 3.57 -14.92 -23.53
CA TYR A 162 3.18 -13.70 -22.84
C TYR A 162 2.13 -13.96 -21.76
N GLN A 163 1.08 -14.74 -22.04
CA GLN A 163 0.01 -15.04 -21.07
C GLN A 163 0.52 -15.85 -19.88
N GLU A 164 1.41 -16.82 -20.10
CA GLU A 164 1.97 -17.64 -19.01
C GLU A 164 2.97 -16.85 -18.16
N LEU A 165 3.81 -16.02 -18.78
CA LEU A 165 4.80 -15.21 -18.07
C LEU A 165 4.18 -13.99 -17.36
N SER A 166 3.13 -13.38 -17.90
CA SER A 166 2.43 -12.24 -17.27
C SER A 166 1.71 -12.60 -15.98
N LYS A 167 1.38 -13.88 -15.77
CA LYS A 167 0.83 -14.39 -14.49
C LYS A 167 1.89 -14.41 -13.39
N ARG A 168 3.17 -14.39 -13.76
CA ARG A 168 4.30 -14.48 -12.83
C ARG A 168 4.79 -13.08 -12.49
N LYS A 169 5.20 -12.92 -11.23
CA LYS A 169 5.59 -11.60 -10.70
C LYS A 169 6.92 -11.14 -11.31
N GLN A 170 6.93 -9.89 -11.76
CA GLN A 170 8.12 -9.14 -12.15
C GLN A 170 8.96 -9.75 -13.29
N ILE A 171 8.33 -10.50 -14.19
CA ILE A 171 9.01 -11.00 -15.40
C ILE A 171 8.84 -10.03 -16.57
N ILE A 172 7.63 -9.50 -16.75
CA ILE A 172 7.25 -8.66 -17.88
C ILE A 172 6.70 -7.34 -17.36
N GLU A 173 7.16 -6.23 -17.94
CA GLU A 173 6.59 -4.90 -17.77
C GLU A 173 5.93 -4.45 -19.09
N ILE A 174 4.89 -3.61 -19.00
CA ILE A 174 4.23 -3.02 -20.17
C ILE A 174 4.48 -1.51 -20.15
N GLU A 175 5.29 -1.04 -21.09
CA GLU A 175 5.49 0.37 -21.35
C GLU A 175 4.42 0.90 -22.33
N GLU A 176 3.73 1.98 -21.98
CA GLU A 176 2.83 2.67 -22.91
C GLU A 176 3.59 3.79 -23.64
N LYS A 177 3.86 3.61 -24.93
CA LYS A 177 4.35 4.69 -25.81
C LYS A 177 3.19 5.29 -26.59
N ILE A 178 3.06 6.61 -26.53
CA ILE A 178 2.04 7.35 -27.28
C ILE A 178 2.69 7.92 -28.53
N GLN A 179 2.26 7.45 -29.71
CA GLN A 179 2.59 8.08 -30.98
C GLN A 179 1.51 9.10 -31.35
N TYR A 180 1.94 10.31 -31.67
CA TYR A 180 1.04 11.38 -32.11
C TYR A 180 1.13 11.51 -33.63
N SER A 181 -0.03 11.58 -34.29
CA SER A 181 -0.18 12.00 -35.67
C SER A 181 -1.22 13.14 -35.72
N TYR A 182 -1.29 13.86 -36.83
CA TYR A 182 -2.29 14.90 -37.00
C TYR A 182 -2.78 14.99 -38.44
N GLN A 183 -4.02 15.46 -38.60
CA GLN A 183 -4.62 15.76 -39.89
C GLN A 183 -4.98 17.25 -39.97
N LEU A 184 -4.75 17.87 -41.12
CA LEU A 184 -5.12 19.26 -41.37
C LEU A 184 -6.61 19.37 -41.68
N THR A 185 -7.29 20.30 -41.00
CA THR A 185 -8.66 20.68 -41.36
C THR A 185 -8.68 21.55 -42.61
N THR A 186 -9.87 21.84 -43.15
CA THR A 186 -10.05 22.77 -44.27
C THR A 186 -9.45 24.16 -44.00
N GLU A 187 -9.56 24.67 -42.78
CA GLU A 187 -8.94 25.93 -42.37
C GLU A 187 -7.43 25.79 -42.13
N GLY A 188 -6.97 24.67 -41.57
CA GLY A 188 -5.54 24.38 -41.39
C GLY A 188 -4.77 24.34 -42.71
N LYS A 189 -5.37 23.79 -43.78
CA LYS A 189 -4.78 23.78 -45.12
C LYS A 189 -4.54 25.18 -45.69
N LYS A 190 -5.35 26.17 -45.32
CA LYS A 190 -5.23 27.56 -45.83
C LYS A 190 -4.02 28.30 -45.26
N ILE A 191 -3.52 27.89 -44.10
CA ILE A 191 -2.40 28.52 -43.37
C ILE A 191 -1.12 27.69 -43.42
N ALA A 192 -1.22 26.37 -43.63
CA ALA A 192 -0.07 25.48 -43.74
C ALA A 192 0.91 25.94 -44.83
N GLY A 193 2.22 25.88 -44.55
CA GLY A 193 3.27 26.30 -45.47
C GLY A 193 3.50 27.82 -45.58
N LYS A 194 2.67 28.65 -44.92
CA LYS A 194 2.83 30.11 -44.96
C LYS A 194 3.71 30.60 -43.80
N LYS A 195 4.62 31.53 -44.10
CA LYS A 195 5.42 32.22 -43.08
C LYS A 195 4.63 33.43 -42.55
N ILE A 196 3.97 33.25 -41.42
CA ILE A 196 3.16 34.29 -40.77
C ILE A 196 4.06 35.08 -39.81
N LYS A 197 4.15 36.40 -39.98
CA LYS A 197 4.78 37.31 -39.00
C LYS A 197 3.70 37.94 -38.13
N SER A 198 3.86 37.85 -36.81
CA SER A 198 3.01 38.55 -35.83
C SER A 198 3.86 39.54 -35.06
N ASN A 199 3.39 40.79 -34.98
CA ASN A 199 4.02 41.87 -34.18
C ASN A 199 3.30 42.06 -32.84
N LEU A 200 2.55 41.06 -32.38
CA LEU A 200 1.78 41.12 -31.14
C LEU A 200 2.68 40.80 -29.94
N LEU A 201 2.52 41.58 -28.87
CA LEU A 201 3.21 41.37 -27.60
C LEU A 201 2.57 40.21 -26.81
N GLU A 202 3.39 39.37 -26.20
CA GLU A 202 2.93 38.17 -25.48
C GLU A 202 2.73 38.38 -23.98
N GLU A 203 3.66 39.08 -23.35
CA GLU A 203 3.66 39.32 -21.92
C GLU A 203 3.93 40.78 -21.63
N VAL A 204 3.42 41.24 -20.50
CA VAL A 204 3.71 42.58 -19.98
C VAL A 204 4.97 42.47 -19.14
N THR A 205 6.09 42.99 -19.64
CA THR A 205 7.36 43.02 -18.90
C THR A 205 7.58 44.37 -18.20
N PRO A 206 8.41 44.44 -17.14
CA PRO A 206 8.70 45.70 -16.46
C PRO A 206 9.28 46.79 -17.38
N SER A 207 10.07 46.42 -18.40
CA SER A 207 10.61 47.36 -19.39
C SER A 207 9.53 47.88 -20.35
N LEU A 208 8.57 47.02 -20.71
CA LEU A 208 7.39 47.40 -21.50
C LEU A 208 6.49 48.39 -20.76
N ILE A 209 6.32 48.21 -19.45
CA ILE A 209 5.53 49.13 -18.61
C ILE A 209 6.19 50.52 -18.57
N LYS A 210 7.52 50.59 -18.41
CA LYS A 210 8.26 51.86 -18.37
C LYS A 210 8.13 52.68 -19.66
N ASN A 211 8.06 52.01 -20.81
CA ASN A 211 7.97 52.63 -22.14
C ASN A 211 6.59 52.41 -22.80
N ALA A 212 5.53 52.22 -21.99
CA ALA A 212 4.23 51.84 -22.49
C ALA A 212 3.61 52.94 -23.37
N THR A 213 3.03 52.55 -24.50
CA THR A 213 2.31 53.47 -25.41
C THR A 213 0.92 52.91 -25.73
N LYS A 214 -0.07 53.79 -25.93
CA LYS A 214 -1.47 53.39 -26.22
C LYS A 214 -1.65 52.58 -27.52
N LYS A 215 -0.62 52.45 -28.36
CA LYS A 215 -0.67 51.74 -29.66
C LYS A 215 -0.21 50.27 -29.59
N GLN A 216 0.19 49.79 -28.41
CA GLN A 216 0.64 48.41 -28.23
C GLN A 216 -0.53 47.42 -28.39
N LYS A 217 -0.35 46.40 -29.23
CA LYS A 217 -1.32 45.32 -29.43
C LYS A 217 -0.78 44.04 -28.82
N PHE A 218 -1.58 43.45 -27.93
CA PHE A 218 -1.27 42.19 -27.27
C PHE A 218 -1.97 41.03 -27.96
N ARG A 219 -1.33 39.86 -27.88
CA ARG A 219 -1.95 38.61 -28.29
C ARG A 219 -3.18 38.33 -27.43
N HIS A 220 -4.25 37.84 -28.04
CA HIS A 220 -5.45 37.47 -27.29
C HIS A 220 -5.19 36.25 -26.39
N TYR A 221 -5.55 36.36 -25.11
CA TYR A 221 -5.39 35.27 -24.14
C TYR A 221 -6.52 34.25 -24.29
N ASP A 222 -6.18 32.97 -24.41
CA ASP A 222 -7.16 31.89 -24.50
C ASP A 222 -7.54 31.39 -23.10
N ILE A 223 -8.70 31.83 -22.60
CA ILE A 223 -9.23 31.42 -21.28
C ILE A 223 -9.67 29.96 -21.22
N GLN A 224 -9.80 29.27 -22.37
CA GLN A 224 -10.17 27.86 -22.43
C GLN A 224 -8.95 26.94 -22.45
N ALA A 225 -7.74 27.50 -22.60
CA ALA A 225 -6.52 26.72 -22.61
C ALA A 225 -6.28 26.03 -21.26
N GLY A 226 -5.96 24.74 -21.31
CA GLY A 226 -5.55 24.00 -20.12
C GLY A 226 -4.26 24.59 -19.55
N VAL A 227 -4.30 25.02 -18.29
CA VAL A 227 -3.12 25.50 -17.57
C VAL A 227 -2.33 24.33 -16.98
N PRO A 228 -1.00 24.46 -16.83
CA PRO A 228 -0.21 23.49 -16.07
C PRO A 228 -0.78 23.32 -14.66
N LYS A 229 -0.98 22.06 -14.23
CA LYS A 229 -1.36 21.78 -12.85
C LYS A 229 -0.18 22.09 -11.94
N ILE A 230 -0.37 23.00 -10.99
CA ILE A 230 0.60 23.29 -9.94
C ILE A 230 0.34 22.32 -8.79
N PHE A 231 1.35 21.53 -8.42
CA PHE A 231 1.27 20.60 -7.30
C PHE A 231 1.93 21.22 -6.07
N ALA A 232 1.11 21.65 -5.11
CA ALA A 232 1.61 22.11 -3.81
C ALA A 232 2.11 20.95 -2.95
N GLY A 233 2.90 21.27 -1.92
CA GLY A 233 3.29 20.29 -0.89
C GLY A 233 2.05 19.70 -0.22
N LYS A 234 1.99 18.37 -0.12
CA LYS A 234 0.82 17.64 0.39
C LYS A 234 1.23 16.60 1.42
N ARG A 235 0.48 16.53 2.53
CA ARG A 235 0.64 15.47 3.54
C ARG A 235 0.12 14.14 3.00
N HIS A 236 0.75 13.04 3.39
CA HIS A 236 0.25 11.70 3.07
C HIS A 236 -1.18 11.51 3.60
N PHE A 237 -2.08 10.88 2.83
CA PHE A 237 -3.49 10.76 3.19
C PHE A 237 -3.73 9.86 4.41
N VAL A 238 -2.88 8.84 4.61
CA VAL A 238 -2.85 8.06 5.87
C VAL A 238 -2.55 8.97 7.06
N ASN A 239 -1.52 9.82 6.98
CA ASN A 239 -1.18 10.73 8.06
C ASN A 239 -2.30 11.76 8.33
N GLN A 240 -2.98 12.24 7.29
CA GLN A 240 -4.15 13.12 7.46
C GLN A 240 -5.27 12.40 8.22
N SER A 241 -5.53 11.14 7.87
CA SER A 241 -6.56 10.34 8.51
C SER A 241 -6.21 10.01 9.95
N ILE A 242 -4.94 9.66 10.24
CA ILE A 242 -4.45 9.49 11.61
C ILE A 242 -4.71 10.76 12.43
N GLN A 243 -4.36 11.93 11.90
CA GLN A 243 -4.60 13.20 12.58
C GLN A 243 -6.09 13.47 12.82
N GLN A 244 -6.96 13.13 11.87
CA GLN A 244 -8.41 13.20 12.05
C GLN A 244 -8.90 12.26 13.15
N GLY A 245 -8.46 11.00 13.16
CA GLY A 245 -8.79 10.03 14.20
C GLY A 245 -8.31 10.49 15.58
N LYS A 246 -7.09 11.04 15.67
CA LYS A 246 -6.57 11.63 16.91
C LYS A 246 -7.43 12.80 17.37
N ARG A 247 -7.83 13.67 16.44
CA ARG A 247 -8.69 14.83 16.74
C ARG A 247 -10.02 14.39 17.34
N ILE A 248 -10.65 13.35 16.79
CA ILE A 248 -11.90 12.80 17.33
C ILE A 248 -11.74 12.40 18.81
N TRP A 249 -10.68 11.66 19.15
CA TRP A 249 -10.44 11.27 20.54
C TRP A 249 -10.12 12.45 21.46
N LEU A 250 -9.35 13.42 20.98
CA LEU A 250 -9.06 14.66 21.71
C LEU A 250 -10.35 15.46 21.99
N ASP A 251 -11.24 15.58 21.01
CA ASP A 251 -12.54 16.27 21.16
C ASP A 251 -13.48 15.52 22.14
N LEU A 252 -13.29 14.22 22.33
CA LEU A 252 -13.97 13.41 23.36
C LEU A 252 -13.30 13.45 24.75
N GLY A 253 -12.25 14.27 24.90
CA GLY A 253 -11.54 14.49 26.16
C GLY A 253 -10.50 13.41 26.51
N PHE A 254 -10.02 12.64 25.53
CA PHE A 254 -8.96 11.66 25.76
C PHE A 254 -7.57 12.29 25.66
N GLN A 255 -6.62 11.77 26.43
CA GLN A 255 -5.21 12.15 26.39
C GLN A 255 -4.40 11.16 25.56
N GLU A 256 -3.48 11.63 24.74
CA GLU A 256 -2.69 10.75 23.87
C GLU A 256 -1.57 10.03 24.66
N MET A 257 -1.50 8.70 24.53
CA MET A 257 -0.41 7.88 25.04
C MET A 257 0.75 7.86 24.04
N THR A 258 1.98 7.82 24.57
CA THR A 258 3.20 7.68 23.78
C THR A 258 3.95 6.43 24.19
N GLY A 259 4.58 5.75 23.24
CA GLY A 259 5.46 4.63 23.59
C GLY A 259 6.15 3.99 22.39
N ASN A 260 7.12 3.15 22.71
CA ASN A 260 8.02 2.54 21.74
C ASN A 260 7.33 1.46 20.87
N LEU A 261 7.86 1.27 19.67
CA LEU A 261 7.48 0.18 18.76
C LEU A 261 8.01 -1.18 19.22
N VAL A 262 9.10 -1.17 19.99
CA VAL A 262 9.75 -2.35 20.56
C VAL A 262 9.31 -2.49 22.01
N GLN A 263 8.86 -3.67 22.38
CA GLN A 263 8.34 -3.97 23.72
C GLN A 263 8.89 -5.28 24.25
N THR A 264 8.95 -5.40 25.57
CA THR A 264 9.16 -6.71 26.21
C THR A 264 7.89 -7.55 26.08
N SER A 265 8.05 -8.87 26.01
CA SER A 265 6.91 -9.79 26.04
C SER A 265 6.10 -9.64 27.32
N PHE A 266 6.73 -9.18 28.40
CA PHE A 266 6.04 -8.75 29.60
C PHE A 266 4.95 -7.71 29.31
N TRP A 267 5.30 -6.56 28.71
CA TRP A 267 4.32 -5.50 28.45
C TRP A 267 3.37 -5.84 27.30
N ASN A 268 3.85 -6.56 26.30
CA ASN A 268 3.04 -6.91 25.14
C ASN A 268 2.03 -8.04 25.44
N PHE A 269 2.32 -8.93 26.39
CA PHE A 269 1.46 -10.09 26.65
C PHE A 269 1.17 -10.31 28.14
N ASP A 270 2.21 -10.49 28.96
CA ASP A 270 2.03 -10.97 30.34
C ASP A 270 1.26 -9.96 31.22
N ALA A 271 1.53 -8.66 31.08
CA ALA A 271 0.84 -7.59 31.79
C ALA A 271 -0.65 -7.47 31.41
N LEU A 272 -1.03 -8.03 30.27
CA LEU A 272 -2.40 -8.13 29.78
C LEU A 272 -2.97 -9.54 30.03
N PHE A 273 -2.43 -10.27 31.00
CA PHE A 273 -2.92 -11.58 31.39
C PHE A 273 -2.99 -12.63 30.24
N THR A 274 -2.29 -12.40 29.14
CA THR A 274 -2.18 -13.36 28.03
C THR A 274 -1.19 -14.46 28.40
N ALA A 275 -1.65 -15.70 28.44
CA ALA A 275 -0.84 -16.86 28.83
C ALA A 275 0.45 -17.02 27.99
N GLN A 276 1.48 -17.65 28.57
CA GLN A 276 2.79 -17.80 27.92
C GLN A 276 2.85 -18.81 26.78
N ASP A 277 1.91 -19.74 26.76
CA ASP A 277 1.69 -20.75 25.73
C ASP A 277 0.62 -20.33 24.70
N HIS A 278 0.12 -19.09 24.78
CA HIS A 278 -0.90 -18.60 23.86
C HIS A 278 -0.35 -18.51 22.42
N PRO A 279 -1.08 -19.00 21.38
CA PRO A 279 -0.62 -19.05 19.99
C PRO A 279 -0.12 -17.71 19.44
N VAL A 280 -0.75 -16.59 19.80
CA VAL A 280 -0.28 -15.24 19.41
C VAL A 280 1.19 -14.94 19.76
N ARG A 281 1.78 -15.67 20.71
CA ARG A 281 3.20 -15.54 21.12
C ARG A 281 4.13 -16.42 20.30
N ASP A 282 3.62 -17.20 19.36
CA ASP A 282 4.43 -18.03 18.47
C ASP A 282 5.17 -17.20 17.43
N LEU A 283 6.27 -17.75 16.93
CA LEU A 283 7.09 -17.13 15.88
C LEU A 283 6.30 -16.92 14.57
N HIS A 284 5.22 -17.67 14.37
CA HIS A 284 4.35 -17.52 13.21
C HIS A 284 3.49 -16.26 13.28
N ASP A 285 3.20 -15.72 14.46
CA ASP A 285 2.32 -14.55 14.63
C ASP A 285 3.07 -13.29 15.08
N THR A 286 4.19 -13.44 15.79
CA THR A 286 4.91 -12.32 16.41
C THR A 286 6.36 -12.19 15.91
N PHE A 287 6.77 -10.96 15.61
CA PHE A 287 8.15 -10.65 15.31
C PHE A 287 8.99 -10.49 16.58
N PHE A 288 9.81 -11.49 16.88
CA PHE A 288 10.80 -11.45 17.97
C PHE A 288 12.13 -10.86 17.50
N ILE A 289 12.74 -10.02 18.35
CA ILE A 289 14.07 -9.47 18.11
C ILE A 289 15.12 -10.47 18.59
N LYS A 290 15.93 -10.97 17.66
CA LYS A 290 16.98 -11.95 17.96
C LYS A 290 18.07 -11.33 18.83
N LYS A 291 18.60 -12.12 19.78
CA LYS A 291 19.77 -11.79 20.63
C LYS A 291 19.60 -10.54 21.51
N VAL A 292 18.37 -10.11 21.79
CA VAL A 292 18.09 -8.98 22.69
C VAL A 292 17.16 -9.46 23.81
N GLN A 293 17.54 -9.17 25.05
CA GLN A 293 16.67 -9.32 26.21
C GLN A 293 16.34 -7.93 26.77
N GLY A 294 15.07 -7.71 27.05
CA GLY A 294 14.59 -6.45 27.59
C GLY A 294 14.63 -6.42 29.12
N LYS A 295 14.71 -5.21 29.66
CA LYS A 295 14.61 -4.97 31.11
C LYS A 295 13.15 -5.06 31.53
N LEU A 296 12.86 -5.89 32.53
CA LEU A 296 11.54 -5.96 33.16
C LEU A 296 11.30 -4.72 34.03
N PRO A 297 10.03 -4.35 34.29
CA PRO A 297 9.72 -3.27 35.22
C PRO A 297 10.05 -3.65 36.66
N ASP A 298 9.60 -2.82 37.61
CA ASP A 298 9.80 -3.03 39.03
C ASP A 298 9.46 -4.47 39.47
N LYS A 299 10.28 -5.03 40.37
CA LYS A 299 10.16 -6.43 40.80
C LYS A 299 8.80 -6.71 41.44
N THR A 300 8.25 -5.77 42.21
CA THR A 300 6.93 -5.94 42.84
C THR A 300 5.83 -6.04 41.79
N LEU A 301 5.91 -5.29 40.69
CA LEU A 301 4.95 -5.42 39.59
C LEU A 301 5.06 -6.78 38.90
N VAL A 302 6.30 -7.23 38.61
CA VAL A 302 6.53 -8.53 37.97
C VAL A 302 5.99 -9.67 38.84
N GLU A 303 6.20 -9.63 40.15
CA GLU A 303 5.69 -10.62 41.10
C GLU A 303 4.16 -10.63 41.18
N LYS A 304 3.51 -9.46 41.16
CA LYS A 304 2.05 -9.35 41.10
C LYS A 304 1.47 -9.99 39.84
N VAL A 305 2.08 -9.72 38.67
CA VAL A 305 1.67 -10.32 37.40
C VAL A 305 1.92 -11.83 37.44
N LYS A 306 3.10 -12.28 37.87
CA LYS A 306 3.40 -13.70 38.05
C LYS A 306 2.34 -14.40 38.91
N LYS A 307 2.01 -13.84 40.08
CA LYS A 307 0.99 -14.40 40.98
C LYS A 307 -0.38 -14.50 40.30
N ALA A 308 -0.78 -13.49 39.53
CA ALA A 308 -2.03 -13.50 38.77
C ALA A 308 -2.08 -14.67 37.78
N HIS A 309 -1.00 -14.89 37.04
CA HIS A 309 -0.89 -15.98 36.07
C HIS A 309 -0.86 -17.36 36.73
N GLU A 310 -0.08 -17.56 37.79
CA GLU A 310 0.11 -18.89 38.39
C GLU A 310 -1.07 -19.31 39.28
N THR A 311 -1.52 -18.40 40.15
CA THR A 311 -2.46 -18.72 41.25
C THR A 311 -3.78 -17.95 41.19
N GLY A 312 -3.88 -16.92 40.34
CA GLY A 312 -5.06 -16.07 40.22
C GLY A 312 -5.19 -14.96 41.25
N ILE A 313 -6.20 -14.11 41.06
CA ILE A 313 -6.55 -12.96 41.92
C ILE A 313 -8.07 -12.87 42.05
N GLN A 314 -8.59 -12.48 43.23
CA GLN A 314 -10.02 -12.21 43.49
C GLN A 314 -10.96 -13.33 42.98
N GLY A 315 -10.72 -14.57 43.40
CA GLY A 315 -11.54 -15.72 43.02
C GLY A 315 -11.22 -16.32 41.64
N SER A 316 -10.37 -15.68 40.84
CA SER A 316 -9.75 -16.32 39.68
C SER A 316 -8.79 -17.42 40.12
N ARG A 317 -8.68 -18.47 39.31
CA ARG A 317 -7.73 -19.59 39.52
C ARG A 317 -6.39 -19.37 38.80
N GLY A 318 -6.24 -18.25 38.09
CA GLY A 318 -5.11 -18.03 37.18
C GLY A 318 -5.13 -19.03 36.02
N TRP A 319 -4.01 -19.10 35.30
CA TRP A 319 -3.78 -20.06 34.22
C TRP A 319 -3.19 -21.39 34.71
N ARG A 320 -2.73 -21.47 35.97
CA ARG A 320 -2.23 -22.71 36.61
C ARG A 320 -1.02 -23.34 35.90
N TYR A 321 -0.12 -22.53 35.37
CA TYR A 321 1.19 -22.94 34.86
C TYR A 321 2.31 -22.23 35.62
N SER A 322 3.57 -22.64 35.41
CA SER A 322 4.74 -21.97 35.98
C SER A 322 5.18 -20.81 35.11
N TRP A 323 5.10 -19.58 35.62
CA TRP A 323 5.42 -18.38 34.85
C TRP A 323 6.93 -18.22 34.67
N LEU A 324 7.38 -18.16 33.42
CA LEU A 324 8.80 -18.10 33.06
C LEU A 324 9.24 -16.65 32.82
N GLN A 325 10.15 -16.17 33.68
CA GLN A 325 10.68 -14.82 33.59
C GLN A 325 11.47 -14.57 32.30
N ASP A 326 12.21 -15.57 31.80
CA ASP A 326 12.99 -15.40 30.57
C ASP A 326 12.11 -15.29 29.33
N SER A 327 10.91 -15.88 29.34
CA SER A 327 9.91 -15.66 28.28
C SER A 327 9.45 -14.20 28.27
N ALA A 328 9.21 -13.62 29.45
CA ALA A 328 8.78 -12.23 29.60
C ALA A 328 9.84 -11.19 29.19
N LYS A 329 11.14 -11.54 29.33
CA LYS A 329 12.28 -10.71 28.88
C LYS A 329 12.46 -10.68 27.37
N LYS A 330 11.90 -11.63 26.61
CA LYS A 330 12.02 -11.65 25.14
C LYS A 330 11.46 -10.36 24.56
N VAL A 331 12.15 -9.79 23.58
CA VAL A 331 11.77 -8.52 22.96
C VAL A 331 11.03 -8.77 21.66
N VAL A 332 9.95 -8.02 21.45
CA VAL A 332 9.08 -8.11 20.27
C VAL A 332 8.88 -6.75 19.63
N LEU A 333 8.59 -6.73 18.33
CA LEU A 333 7.85 -5.61 17.75
C LEU A 333 6.42 -5.69 18.27
N ARG A 334 5.88 -4.60 18.82
CA ARG A 334 4.57 -4.63 19.47
C ARG A 334 3.48 -5.11 18.51
N THR A 335 2.66 -6.04 18.95
CA THR A 335 1.62 -6.67 18.12
C THR A 335 0.28 -5.92 18.18
N HIS A 336 0.12 -5.08 19.19
CA HIS A 336 -1.02 -4.22 19.43
C HIS A 336 -0.61 -3.04 20.32
N THR A 337 -1.40 -1.97 20.30
CA THR A 337 -1.17 -0.77 21.11
C THR A 337 -1.60 -0.92 22.57
N THR A 338 -2.32 -1.99 22.91
CA THR A 338 -2.78 -2.30 24.28
C THR A 338 -1.63 -2.47 25.29
N CYS A 339 -0.41 -2.74 24.83
CA CYS A 339 0.77 -2.73 25.69
C CYS A 339 1.03 -1.34 26.31
N LEU A 340 0.70 -0.27 25.58
CA LEU A 340 0.79 1.10 26.07
C LEU A 340 -0.31 1.41 27.09
N SER A 341 -1.49 0.81 26.93
CA SER A 341 -2.55 0.83 27.93
C SER A 341 -2.05 0.23 29.24
N ALA A 342 -1.42 -0.96 29.21
CA ALA A 342 -0.87 -1.58 30.41
C ALA A 342 0.22 -0.73 31.09
N GLN A 343 1.12 -0.13 30.31
CA GLN A 343 2.15 0.78 30.83
C GLN A 343 1.54 2.03 31.46
N THR A 344 0.52 2.61 30.81
CA THR A 344 -0.19 3.78 31.32
C THR A 344 -0.86 3.46 32.64
N LEU A 345 -1.62 2.36 32.72
CA LEU A 345 -2.23 1.89 33.97
C LEU A 345 -1.18 1.74 35.08
N ALA A 346 -0.07 1.06 34.83
CA ALA A 346 0.99 0.86 35.83
C ALA A 346 1.64 2.16 36.34
N SER A 347 1.54 3.25 35.56
CA SER A 347 2.06 4.57 35.93
C SER A 347 1.06 5.47 36.66
N LEU A 348 -0.23 5.13 36.65
CA LEU A 348 -1.27 5.93 37.26
C LEU A 348 -1.21 5.81 38.78
N LYS A 349 -1.24 6.96 39.47
CA LYS A 349 -1.20 7.06 40.94
C LYS A 349 -2.54 7.52 41.53
N GLY A 350 -3.64 6.86 41.17
CA GLY A 350 -4.96 7.17 41.75
C GLY A 350 -5.72 8.34 41.10
N ASN A 351 -5.22 8.89 39.98
CA ASN A 351 -5.87 9.98 39.26
C ASN A 351 -6.98 9.43 38.33
N TYR A 352 -8.15 9.10 38.89
CA TYR A 352 -9.33 8.66 38.13
C TYR A 352 -10.54 9.57 38.44
N PRO A 353 -11.45 9.83 37.47
CA PRO A 353 -11.53 9.20 36.15
C PRO A 353 -10.48 9.72 35.17
N ALA A 354 -10.00 8.84 34.29
CA ALA A 354 -9.01 9.18 33.27
C ALA A 354 -9.31 8.49 31.92
N LYS A 355 -8.97 9.16 30.83
CA LYS A 355 -9.22 8.70 29.46
C LYS A 355 -7.95 8.84 28.63
N PHE A 356 -7.52 7.74 28.03
CA PHE A 356 -6.31 7.72 27.22
C PHE A 356 -6.55 7.05 25.87
N PHE A 357 -5.84 7.50 24.85
CA PHE A 357 -5.92 6.90 23.52
C PHE A 357 -4.56 6.88 22.84
N VAL A 358 -4.40 6.07 21.80
CA VAL A 358 -3.27 6.18 20.88
C VAL A 358 -3.70 5.73 19.49
N ILE A 359 -3.19 6.37 18.46
CA ILE A 359 -3.22 5.83 17.10
C ILE A 359 -1.78 5.53 16.72
N GLY A 360 -1.44 4.24 16.66
CA GLY A 360 -0.06 3.80 16.56
C GLY A 360 0.13 2.58 15.65
N LYS A 361 1.30 2.53 15.02
CA LYS A 361 1.73 1.40 14.19
C LYS A 361 2.06 0.17 15.03
N ASN A 362 1.59 -1.00 14.61
CA ASN A 362 1.87 -2.30 15.21
C ASN A 362 2.31 -3.29 14.13
N PHE A 363 2.81 -4.44 14.55
CA PHE A 363 3.41 -5.44 13.68
C PHE A 363 2.90 -6.85 13.97
N ARG A 364 2.54 -7.60 12.94
CA ARG A 364 2.18 -9.02 13.05
C ARG A 364 2.86 -9.78 11.94
N ASN A 365 3.33 -10.99 12.23
CA ASN A 365 3.98 -11.86 11.25
C ASN A 365 2.95 -12.55 10.34
N GLU A 366 2.01 -11.77 9.81
CA GLU A 366 0.96 -12.24 8.91
C GLU A 366 1.42 -12.15 7.46
N THR A 367 0.95 -13.07 6.63
CA THR A 367 1.18 -13.00 5.18
C THR A 367 0.45 -11.79 4.61
N VAL A 368 1.17 -10.93 3.90
CA VAL A 368 0.57 -9.73 3.29
C VAL A 368 -0.41 -10.12 2.19
N ASP A 369 -1.64 -9.66 2.33
CA ASP A 369 -2.69 -9.79 1.34
C ASP A 369 -3.43 -8.45 1.11
N TRP A 370 -4.61 -8.50 0.48
CA TRP A 370 -5.41 -7.30 0.17
C TRP A 370 -6.09 -6.69 1.40
N SER A 371 -6.17 -7.42 2.51
CA SER A 371 -6.86 -7.10 3.78
C SER A 371 -5.96 -7.11 5.03
N HIS A 372 -4.78 -7.72 4.95
CA HIS A 372 -3.81 -7.91 6.04
C HIS A 372 -2.44 -7.41 5.61
N GLY A 373 -1.82 -6.63 6.49
CA GLY A 373 -0.46 -6.13 6.35
C GLY A 373 0.37 -6.57 7.55
N PHE A 374 1.67 -6.82 7.34
CA PHE A 374 2.57 -7.11 8.47
C PHE A 374 2.77 -5.90 9.38
N GLU A 375 2.50 -4.70 8.87
CA GLU A 375 2.42 -3.45 9.62
C GLU A 375 1.06 -2.77 9.36
N PHE A 376 0.46 -2.24 10.42
CA PHE A 376 -0.81 -1.51 10.33
C PHE A 376 -0.96 -0.55 11.51
N ASN A 377 -1.83 0.45 11.40
CA ASN A 377 -2.18 1.29 12.55
C ASN A 377 -3.39 0.73 13.30
N GLN A 378 -3.29 0.70 14.62
CA GLN A 378 -4.39 0.46 15.53
C GLN A 378 -4.71 1.77 16.24
N THR A 379 -6.00 2.05 16.41
CA THR A 379 -6.45 3.05 17.37
C THR A 379 -6.80 2.30 18.65
N GLU A 380 -6.26 2.73 19.78
CA GLU A 380 -6.54 2.18 21.10
C GLU A 380 -7.19 3.26 21.95
N GLY A 381 -8.10 2.88 22.83
CA GLY A 381 -8.58 3.76 23.88
C GLY A 381 -8.84 3.01 25.18
N ILE A 382 -8.58 3.68 26.30
CA ILE A 382 -8.95 3.21 27.64
C ILE A 382 -9.69 4.30 28.42
N VAL A 383 -10.67 3.89 29.22
CA VAL A 383 -11.37 4.74 30.18
C VAL A 383 -11.30 4.06 31.55
N ILE A 384 -10.64 4.69 32.50
CA ILE A 384 -10.52 4.24 33.88
C ILE A 384 -11.48 5.07 34.71
N ASP A 385 -12.56 4.47 35.19
CA ASP A 385 -13.59 5.17 35.96
C ASP A 385 -14.32 4.17 36.88
N PRO A 386 -14.40 4.42 38.20
CA PRO A 386 -15.17 3.58 39.13
C PRO A 386 -16.64 3.39 38.74
N ASN A 387 -17.23 4.34 38.00
CA ASN A 387 -18.61 4.31 37.53
C ASN A 387 -18.75 3.80 36.09
N ALA A 388 -17.66 3.41 35.43
CA ALA A 388 -17.71 2.88 34.08
C ALA A 388 -18.41 1.52 34.02
N ASN A 389 -19.17 1.30 32.96
CA ASN A 389 -19.89 0.06 32.72
C ASN A 389 -19.98 -0.23 31.22
N PHE A 390 -20.54 -1.38 30.86
CA PHE A 390 -20.60 -1.85 29.47
C PHE A 390 -21.38 -0.91 28.52
N ARG A 391 -22.39 -0.18 29.02
CA ARG A 391 -23.14 0.79 28.20
C ARG A 391 -22.27 1.98 27.80
N HIS A 392 -21.42 2.44 28.72
CA HIS A 392 -20.46 3.51 28.43
C HIS A 392 -19.47 3.08 27.34
N LEU A 393 -18.98 1.83 27.38
CA LEU A 393 -18.10 1.28 26.34
C LEU A 393 -18.76 1.35 24.95
N ILE A 394 -19.99 0.85 24.84
CA ILE A 394 -20.74 0.90 23.58
C ILE A 394 -20.96 2.34 23.12
N GLY A 395 -21.25 3.26 24.05
CA GLY A 395 -21.42 4.68 23.76
C GLY A 395 -20.18 5.30 23.10
N TYR A 396 -18.99 5.10 23.67
CA TYR A 396 -17.73 5.62 23.10
C TYR A 396 -17.45 5.05 21.70
N LEU A 397 -17.67 3.75 21.51
CA LEU A 397 -17.44 3.08 20.23
C LEU A 397 -18.40 3.59 19.14
N LYS A 398 -19.68 3.77 19.49
CA LYS A 398 -20.69 4.30 18.59
C LYS A 398 -20.38 5.75 18.20
N GLU A 399 -20.06 6.60 19.16
CA GLU A 399 -19.71 8.01 18.92
C GLU A 399 -18.47 8.12 18.01
N PHE A 400 -17.43 7.31 18.26
CA PHE A 400 -16.25 7.27 17.40
C PHE A 400 -16.58 6.83 15.98
N ALA A 401 -17.37 5.75 15.81
CA ALA A 401 -17.79 5.27 14.50
C ALA A 401 -18.60 6.32 13.73
N GLU A 402 -19.53 7.01 14.39
CA GLU A 402 -20.33 8.08 13.78
C GLU A 402 -19.46 9.27 13.34
N LYS A 403 -18.53 9.73 14.19
CA LYS A 403 -17.58 10.80 13.84
C LYS A 403 -16.60 10.41 12.72
N MET A 404 -16.30 9.13 12.58
CA MET A 404 -15.54 8.58 11.43
C MET A 404 -16.40 8.43 10.16
N GLY A 405 -17.70 8.73 10.22
CA GLY A 405 -18.62 8.72 9.07
C GLY A 405 -19.45 7.43 8.92
N TYR A 406 -19.40 6.51 9.89
CA TYR A 406 -20.17 5.27 9.87
C TYR A 406 -21.47 5.39 10.65
N LYS A 407 -22.60 5.45 9.93
CA LYS A 407 -23.95 5.57 10.54
C LYS A 407 -24.52 4.27 11.11
N LYS A 408 -24.01 3.13 10.65
CA LYS A 408 -24.49 1.80 11.05
C LYS A 408 -23.38 1.06 11.77
N PHE A 409 -23.60 0.82 13.05
CA PHE A 409 -22.69 0.15 13.96
C PHE A 409 -23.44 -1.00 14.66
N ARG A 410 -22.82 -2.17 14.76
CA ARG A 410 -23.35 -3.32 15.51
C ARG A 410 -22.24 -3.94 16.34
N ILE A 411 -22.62 -4.65 17.39
CA ILE A 411 -21.70 -5.40 18.25
C ILE A 411 -22.10 -6.87 18.30
N GLN A 412 -21.13 -7.73 18.56
CA GLN A 412 -21.32 -9.15 18.85
C GLN A 412 -20.41 -9.57 20.00
N PRO A 413 -20.81 -10.55 20.83
CA PRO A 413 -19.91 -11.12 21.84
C PRO A 413 -18.66 -11.71 21.19
N ALA A 414 -17.52 -11.55 21.86
CA ALA A 414 -16.23 -12.08 21.43
C ALA A 414 -15.44 -12.59 22.64
N TYR A 415 -14.23 -13.08 22.40
CA TYR A 415 -13.31 -13.50 23.46
C TYR A 415 -11.95 -12.84 23.27
N PHE A 416 -11.46 -12.16 24.32
CA PHE A 416 -10.08 -11.69 24.41
C PHE A 416 -9.52 -12.02 25.79
N PRO A 417 -8.25 -12.47 25.89
CA PRO A 417 -7.67 -12.93 27.17
C PRO A 417 -7.70 -11.91 28.31
N TYR A 418 -7.64 -10.62 27.98
CA TYR A 418 -7.56 -9.51 28.95
C TYR A 418 -8.91 -8.85 29.26
N THR A 419 -10.02 -9.21 28.63
CA THR A 419 -11.31 -8.53 28.85
C THR A 419 -12.46 -9.47 29.19
N GLU A 420 -13.33 -9.05 30.11
CA GLU A 420 -14.58 -9.71 30.47
C GLU A 420 -15.58 -8.65 30.98
N PRO A 421 -16.71 -8.40 30.28
CA PRO A 421 -17.11 -8.98 29.00
C PRO A 421 -16.27 -8.46 27.82
N SER A 422 -16.29 -9.21 26.73
CA SER A 422 -15.61 -8.93 25.46
C SER A 422 -16.60 -8.80 24.30
N LEU A 423 -16.33 -7.89 23.36
CA LEU A 423 -17.14 -7.66 22.17
C LEU A 423 -16.29 -7.35 20.95
N GLU A 424 -16.82 -7.70 19.78
CA GLU A 424 -16.39 -7.19 18.49
C GLU A 424 -17.42 -6.20 17.96
N GLY A 425 -16.96 -5.16 17.27
CA GLY A 425 -17.81 -4.18 16.62
C GLY A 425 -17.61 -4.17 15.11
N ALA A 426 -18.71 -4.08 14.38
CA ALA A 426 -18.74 -4.05 12.93
C ALA A 426 -19.46 -2.81 12.41
N VAL A 427 -18.95 -2.28 11.30
CA VAL A 427 -19.57 -1.16 10.56
C VAL A 427 -20.07 -1.62 9.21
N TRP A 428 -21.14 -1.00 8.73
CA TRP A 428 -21.71 -1.33 7.41
C TRP A 428 -20.86 -0.78 6.27
N ASN A 429 -20.45 -1.64 5.33
CA ASN A 429 -19.84 -1.21 4.07
C ASN A 429 -20.94 -1.08 3.00
N PRO A 430 -21.28 0.15 2.54
CA PRO A 430 -22.32 0.34 1.53
C PRO A 430 -21.94 -0.17 0.14
N GLU A 431 -20.64 -0.19 -0.21
CA GLU A 431 -20.16 -0.66 -1.51
C GLU A 431 -20.20 -2.18 -1.62
N LYS A 432 -19.74 -2.88 -0.57
CA LYS A 432 -19.73 -4.35 -0.52
C LYS A 432 -21.04 -4.95 0.00
N LYS A 433 -21.98 -4.12 0.49
CA LYS A 433 -23.24 -4.53 1.13
C LYS A 433 -23.04 -5.60 2.21
N THR A 434 -21.99 -5.45 3.01
CA THR A 434 -21.63 -6.39 4.08
C THR A 434 -21.17 -5.66 5.33
N TRP A 435 -21.24 -6.34 6.47
CA TRP A 435 -20.67 -5.86 7.72
C TRP A 435 -19.18 -6.15 7.74
N MET A 436 -18.37 -5.13 8.01
CA MET A 436 -16.94 -5.27 8.20
C MET A 436 -16.63 -5.16 9.68
N GLU A 437 -16.02 -6.20 10.23
CA GLU A 437 -15.45 -6.16 11.57
C GLU A 437 -14.28 -5.18 11.60
N VAL A 438 -14.35 -4.22 12.52
CA VAL A 438 -13.38 -3.12 12.58
C VAL A 438 -12.82 -2.90 13.97
N LEU A 439 -13.42 -3.48 15.01
CA LEU A 439 -12.94 -3.30 16.38
C LEU A 439 -13.09 -4.52 17.27
N ALA A 440 -12.11 -4.66 18.15
CA ALA A 440 -12.16 -5.46 19.37
C ALA A 440 -12.27 -4.52 20.57
N ALA A 441 -13.09 -4.89 21.56
CA ALA A 441 -13.28 -4.10 22.77
C ALA A 441 -13.76 -4.95 23.96
N GLY A 442 -13.65 -4.41 25.16
CA GLY A 442 -14.16 -5.04 26.36
C GLY A 442 -13.85 -4.25 27.63
N ILE A 443 -14.06 -4.88 28.78
CA ILE A 443 -13.69 -4.33 30.10
C ILE A 443 -12.54 -5.16 30.63
N PHE A 444 -11.41 -4.54 31.01
CA PHE A 444 -10.27 -5.31 31.48
C PHE A 444 -10.61 -6.15 32.70
N ARG A 445 -10.09 -7.38 32.70
CA ARG A 445 -10.29 -8.32 33.78
C ARG A 445 -9.56 -7.87 35.06
N PRO A 446 -10.02 -8.30 36.25
CA PRO A 446 -9.34 -8.03 37.52
C PRO A 446 -7.87 -8.51 37.54
N GLU A 447 -7.54 -9.58 36.84
CA GLU A 447 -6.16 -10.10 36.73
C GLU A 447 -5.23 -9.16 35.96
N VAL A 448 -5.78 -8.18 35.23
CA VAL A 448 -5.03 -7.08 34.60
C VAL A 448 -5.02 -5.85 35.50
N THR A 449 -6.19 -5.42 35.99
CA THR A 449 -6.32 -4.14 36.71
C THR A 449 -5.66 -4.19 38.09
N ILE A 450 -5.74 -5.30 38.83
CA ILE A 450 -5.21 -5.38 40.20
C ILE A 450 -3.67 -5.35 40.21
N PRO A 451 -2.94 -6.11 39.37
CA PRO A 451 -1.49 -5.99 39.31
C PRO A 451 -1.02 -4.59 38.91
N LEU A 452 -1.71 -3.93 37.97
CA LEU A 452 -1.28 -2.66 37.38
C LEU A 452 -1.71 -1.44 38.21
N LEU A 453 -2.93 -1.42 38.74
CA LEU A 453 -3.52 -0.30 39.50
C LEU A 453 -3.50 -0.52 41.02
N GLY A 454 -3.30 -1.76 41.46
CA GLY A 454 -3.42 -2.15 42.87
C GLY A 454 -4.87 -2.35 43.36
N THR A 455 -5.86 -2.11 42.51
CA THR A 455 -7.28 -2.19 42.86
C THR A 455 -8.15 -2.59 41.67
N THR A 456 -9.38 -3.04 41.93
CA THR A 456 -10.36 -3.40 40.91
C THR A 456 -11.18 -2.16 40.54
N ILE A 457 -10.76 -1.46 39.49
CA ILE A 457 -11.51 -0.36 38.89
C ILE A 457 -11.87 -0.77 37.46
N PRO A 458 -13.12 -0.57 37.00
CA PRO A 458 -13.49 -0.82 35.61
C PRO A 458 -12.61 -0.02 34.65
N VAL A 459 -11.94 -0.74 33.75
CA VAL A 459 -11.20 -0.14 32.63
C VAL A 459 -11.84 -0.59 31.33
N LEU A 460 -12.58 0.33 30.70
CA LEU A 460 -13.10 0.10 29.36
C LEU A 460 -11.93 0.19 28.38
N ALA A 461 -11.82 -0.74 27.44
CA ALA A 461 -10.73 -0.78 26.48
C ALA A 461 -11.23 -1.16 25.09
N TRP A 462 -10.59 -0.63 24.05
CA TRP A 462 -10.83 -1.00 22.66
C TRP A 462 -9.60 -0.77 21.79
N GLY A 463 -9.54 -1.50 20.68
CA GLY A 463 -8.41 -1.48 19.75
C GLY A 463 -8.78 -1.65 18.27
N PRO A 464 -9.61 -0.77 17.64
CA PRO A 464 -9.91 -0.88 16.22
C PRO A 464 -8.67 -0.87 15.30
N GLY A 465 -8.69 -1.72 14.28
CA GLY A 465 -7.76 -1.63 13.15
C GLY A 465 -8.04 -0.34 12.37
N PHE A 466 -7.24 0.69 12.61
CA PHE A 466 -7.47 2.03 12.08
C PHE A 466 -7.35 2.06 10.55
N ASP A 467 -6.46 1.23 9.98
CA ASP A 467 -6.28 1.13 8.54
C ASP A 467 -7.54 0.67 7.80
N ARG A 468 -8.31 -0.27 8.37
CA ARG A 468 -9.57 -0.74 7.78
C ARG A 468 -10.63 0.37 7.76
N LEU A 469 -10.68 1.20 8.81
CA LEU A 469 -11.55 2.38 8.86
C LEU A 469 -11.14 3.42 7.80
N MET A 470 -9.84 3.63 7.60
CA MET A 470 -9.33 4.54 6.56
C MET A 470 -9.67 4.06 5.14
N MET A 471 -9.56 2.76 4.87
CA MET A 471 -9.86 2.20 3.55
C MET A 471 -11.28 2.55 3.09
N GLY A 472 -12.27 2.44 3.99
CA GLY A 472 -13.65 2.82 3.70
C GLY A 472 -13.81 4.30 3.36
N ALA A 473 -13.17 5.18 4.14
CA ALA A 473 -13.22 6.63 3.91
C ALA A 473 -12.58 7.06 2.58
N HIS A 474 -11.50 6.39 2.16
CA HIS A 474 -10.75 6.71 0.94
C HIS A 474 -11.16 5.88 -0.29
N LYS A 475 -12.17 5.01 -0.17
CA LYS A 475 -12.59 4.06 -1.21
C LYS A 475 -11.44 3.20 -1.73
N ILE A 476 -10.55 2.82 -0.83
CA ILE A 476 -9.40 1.97 -1.12
C ILE A 476 -9.82 0.51 -0.93
N LYS A 477 -9.56 -0.33 -1.94
CA LYS A 477 -9.99 -1.73 -1.96
C LYS A 477 -8.92 -2.70 -1.46
N ASP A 478 -7.67 -2.28 -1.54
CA ASP A 478 -6.50 -3.07 -1.20
C ASP A 478 -5.65 -2.31 -0.17
N LEU A 479 -5.43 -2.92 1.00
CA LEU A 479 -4.66 -2.34 2.10
C LEU A 479 -3.27 -1.88 1.65
N ARG A 480 -2.66 -2.58 0.69
CA ARG A 480 -1.30 -2.29 0.20
C ARG A 480 -1.21 -0.94 -0.50
N GLU A 481 -2.33 -0.42 -1.01
CA GLU A 481 -2.39 0.93 -1.59
C GLU A 481 -2.20 2.03 -0.54
N LEU A 482 -2.46 1.76 0.75
CA LEU A 482 -2.24 2.73 1.83
C LEU A 482 -0.76 3.13 1.96
N TYR A 483 0.16 2.21 1.66
CA TYR A 483 1.60 2.38 1.89
C TYR A 483 2.42 2.28 0.60
N ARG A 484 1.76 2.28 -0.56
CA ARG A 484 2.44 2.30 -1.85
C ARG A 484 3.04 3.69 -2.10
N ASN A 485 4.31 3.72 -2.51
CA ASN A 485 5.01 4.95 -2.89
C ASN A 485 4.60 5.43 -4.30
N ASP A 486 3.34 5.88 -4.45
CA ASP A 486 2.82 6.45 -5.70
C ASP A 486 2.57 7.97 -5.57
N ILE A 487 3.52 8.76 -6.09
CA ILE A 487 3.46 10.22 -6.06
C ILE A 487 2.29 10.76 -6.92
N LYS A 488 1.95 10.07 -8.03
CA LYS A 488 0.87 10.49 -8.93
C LYS A 488 -0.48 10.33 -8.22
N ASP A 489 -0.67 9.22 -7.52
CA ASP A 489 -1.85 8.99 -6.69
C ASP A 489 -1.94 10.04 -5.57
N LEU A 490 -0.86 10.26 -4.81
CA LEU A 490 -0.82 11.28 -3.76
C LEU A 490 -1.20 12.68 -4.30
N ARG A 491 -0.68 13.07 -5.46
CA ARG A 491 -0.99 14.35 -6.13
C ARG A 491 -2.46 14.47 -6.55
N ASN A 492 -3.07 13.38 -7.01
CA ASN A 492 -4.43 13.39 -7.56
C ASN A 492 -5.53 13.15 -6.50
N ARG A 493 -5.21 12.55 -5.34
CA ARG A 493 -6.18 12.39 -4.26
C ARG A 493 -6.70 13.73 -3.77
N LYS A 494 -7.95 13.79 -3.34
CA LYS A 494 -8.47 14.97 -2.63
C LYS A 494 -7.82 15.07 -1.24
N VAL A 495 -7.68 16.29 -0.74
CA VAL A 495 -7.36 16.52 0.68
C VAL A 495 -8.66 16.25 1.44
N LEU A 496 -8.60 15.52 2.55
CA LEU A 496 -9.74 15.42 3.45
C LEU A 496 -9.95 16.82 4.01
N ALA A 497 -11.03 17.49 3.61
CA ALA A 497 -11.38 18.79 4.14
C ALA A 497 -11.62 18.66 5.66
N LYS A 498 -11.12 19.65 6.41
CA LYS A 498 -11.27 19.73 7.87
C LYS A 498 -12.72 19.75 8.29
#